data_AF-A0A674KE10-F1
#
_entry.id   AF-A0A674KE10-F1
#
_cell.length_a   1.000
_cell.length_b   1.000
_cell.length_c   1.000
_cell.angle_alpha   90.00
_cell.angle_beta   90.00
_cell.angle_gamma   90.00
#
_symmetry.space_group_name_H-M   'P 1'
#
loop_
_entity.id
_entity.type
_entity.pdbx_description
1 polymer ?
#
loop_
_entity_poly.entity_id
_entity_poly.type
_entity_poly.pdbx_seq_one_letter_code
_entity_poly.pdbx_strand_id
1 'polypeptide(L)'
;MGPIDDGVASLVIAQLLFLQSESNKKPIHMYINSPGGAVTSGLAIYDTMQYILNPICTWCVGQAASMGSLLLAAGSQGMRHSLPNSRIMIHQPSGGARGQATDIAIQAEEILTLKKQINGLYAKHTKQPLEVIESAMERDRYMSPMEAQEFGILDKVLVHPPHDGEDEPELVQKEPSPPSSSSSAEP
;
A
#
# COMPACT_ATOMS: atom_id res chain seq x y z
N MET A 1 3.26 -13.53 -2.70
CA MET A 1 4.56 -12.87 -2.93
C MET A 1 4.89 -12.91 -4.41
N GLY A 2 5.68 -11.96 -4.92
CA GLY A 2 5.94 -11.82 -6.35
C GLY A 2 4.91 -10.93 -7.08
N PRO A 3 4.94 -10.91 -8.43
CA PRO A 3 3.97 -10.16 -9.23
C PRO A 3 2.52 -10.56 -8.94
N ILE A 4 1.59 -9.60 -9.02
CA ILE A 4 0.16 -9.84 -8.84
C ILE A 4 -0.45 -10.14 -10.21
N ASP A 5 -0.94 -11.36 -10.39
CA ASP A 5 -1.73 -11.80 -11.54
C ASP A 5 -2.99 -12.55 -11.07
N ASP A 6 -3.79 -13.04 -12.01
CA ASP A 6 -5.05 -13.73 -11.69
C ASP A 6 -4.84 -15.02 -10.88
N GLY A 7 -3.73 -15.71 -11.07
CA GLY A 7 -3.40 -16.92 -10.32
C GLY A 7 -3.10 -16.59 -8.86
N VAL A 8 -2.23 -15.60 -8.62
CA VAL A 8 -1.91 -15.11 -7.28
C VAL A 8 -3.15 -14.53 -6.61
N ALA A 9 -3.93 -13.71 -7.31
CA ALA A 9 -5.14 -13.10 -6.75
C ALA A 9 -6.17 -14.16 -6.35
N SER A 10 -6.44 -15.14 -7.22
CA SER A 10 -7.37 -16.23 -6.91
C SER A 10 -6.94 -17.00 -5.66
N LEU A 11 -5.65 -17.31 -5.54
CA LEU A 11 -5.11 -18.01 -4.38
C LEU A 11 -5.20 -17.20 -3.08
N VAL A 12 -4.92 -15.89 -3.13
CA VAL A 12 -5.06 -15.01 -1.97
C VAL A 12 -6.52 -14.87 -1.55
N ILE A 13 -7.42 -14.62 -2.50
CA ILE A 13 -8.86 -14.49 -2.24
C ILE A 13 -9.43 -15.78 -1.63
N ALA A 14 -9.07 -16.94 -2.18
CA ALA A 14 -9.50 -18.23 -1.64
C ALA A 14 -9.06 -18.41 -0.17
N GLN A 15 -7.81 -18.04 0.16
CA GLN A 15 -7.31 -18.10 1.54
C GLN A 15 -8.01 -17.11 2.47
N LEU A 16 -8.29 -15.88 2.01
CA LEU A 16 -9.03 -14.89 2.81
C LEU A 16 -10.45 -15.37 3.14
N LEU A 17 -11.16 -15.89 2.15
CA LEU A 17 -12.50 -16.44 2.34
C LEU A 17 -12.50 -17.68 3.23
N PHE A 18 -11.50 -18.55 3.07
CA PHE A 18 -11.31 -19.71 3.95
C PHE A 18 -11.07 -19.28 5.41
N LEU A 19 -10.15 -18.36 5.66
CA LEU A 19 -9.86 -17.87 7.02
C LEU A 19 -11.08 -17.18 7.65
N GLN A 20 -11.87 -16.44 6.86
CA GLN A 20 -13.13 -15.89 7.33
C GLN A 20 -14.13 -16.99 7.73
N SER A 21 -14.20 -18.09 6.96
CA SER A 21 -15.09 -19.21 7.28
C SER A 21 -14.68 -19.95 8.55
N GLU A 22 -13.38 -20.07 8.81
CA GLU A 22 -12.83 -20.68 10.03
C GLU A 22 -13.12 -19.81 11.28
N SER A 23 -12.99 -18.49 11.14
CA SER A 23 -13.41 -17.54 12.15
C SER A 23 -13.53 -16.17 11.53
N ASN A 24 -14.70 -15.55 11.61
CA ASN A 24 -14.94 -14.20 11.10
C ASN A 24 -14.51 -13.07 12.06
N LYS A 25 -13.78 -13.39 13.14
CA LYS A 25 -13.34 -12.41 14.16
C LYS A 25 -11.83 -12.35 14.34
N LYS A 26 -11.12 -13.46 14.11
CA LYS A 26 -9.68 -13.52 14.33
C LYS A 26 -8.95 -12.64 13.32
N PRO A 27 -7.93 -11.86 13.71
CA PRO A 27 -7.12 -11.12 12.76
C PRO A 27 -6.46 -12.02 11.71
N ILE A 28 -6.37 -11.52 10.48
CA ILE A 28 -5.68 -12.18 9.36
C ILE A 28 -4.39 -11.41 9.09
N HIS A 29 -3.27 -12.12 8.95
CA HIS A 29 -1.99 -11.51 8.63
C HIS A 29 -1.65 -11.69 7.15
N MET A 30 -1.48 -10.59 6.44
CA MET A 30 -1.11 -10.57 5.02
C MET A 30 0.33 -10.04 4.85
N TYR A 31 1.25 -10.93 4.49
CA TYR A 31 2.64 -10.56 4.18
C TYR A 31 2.80 -10.19 2.70
N ILE A 32 3.37 -9.02 2.46
CA ILE A 32 3.49 -8.39 1.14
C ILE A 32 4.97 -8.18 0.80
N ASN A 33 5.40 -8.93 -0.21
CA ASN A 33 6.63 -8.68 -0.97
C ASN A 33 6.24 -8.74 -2.45
N SER A 34 5.95 -7.59 -3.06
CA SER A 34 5.42 -7.54 -4.42
C SER A 34 5.85 -6.27 -5.18
N PRO A 35 6.27 -6.42 -6.45
CA PRO A 35 6.51 -5.29 -7.35
C PRO A 35 5.20 -4.68 -7.90
N GLY A 36 4.03 -5.21 -7.53
CA GLY A 36 2.74 -4.88 -8.14
C GLY A 36 2.36 -5.89 -9.22
N GLY A 37 1.51 -5.49 -10.16
CA GLY A 37 1.04 -6.37 -11.23
C GLY A 37 -0.26 -5.88 -11.87
N ALA A 38 -1.08 -6.83 -12.32
CA ALA A 38 -2.37 -6.55 -12.97
C ALA A 38 -3.32 -5.83 -12.00
N VAL A 39 -3.85 -4.68 -12.46
CA VAL A 39 -4.71 -3.80 -11.66
C VAL A 39 -5.98 -4.51 -11.24
N THR A 40 -6.67 -5.19 -12.16
CA THR A 40 -7.91 -5.91 -11.89
C THR A 40 -7.72 -7.03 -10.86
N SER A 41 -6.65 -7.82 -10.99
CA SER A 41 -6.32 -8.88 -10.04
C SER A 41 -6.01 -8.32 -8.65
N GLY A 42 -5.30 -7.19 -8.58
CA GLY A 42 -5.06 -6.50 -7.30
C GLY A 42 -6.33 -5.87 -6.70
N LEU A 43 -7.22 -5.31 -7.52
CA LEU A 43 -8.51 -4.78 -7.05
C LEU A 43 -9.43 -5.90 -6.53
N ALA A 44 -9.38 -7.09 -7.11
CA ALA A 44 -10.12 -8.25 -6.59
C ALA A 44 -9.64 -8.66 -5.18
N ILE A 45 -8.32 -8.63 -4.93
CA ILE A 45 -7.78 -8.84 -3.58
C ILE A 45 -8.24 -7.70 -2.66
N TYR A 46 -8.08 -6.45 -3.11
CA TYR A 46 -8.47 -5.27 -2.34
C TYR A 46 -9.92 -5.34 -1.88
N ASP A 47 -10.87 -5.57 -2.78
CA ASP A 47 -12.29 -5.63 -2.42
C ASP A 47 -12.58 -6.79 -1.49
N THR A 48 -11.93 -7.94 -1.68
CA THR A 48 -12.04 -9.07 -0.75
C THR A 48 -11.53 -8.70 0.64
N MET A 49 -10.42 -7.98 0.74
CA MET A 49 -9.90 -7.49 2.01
C MET A 49 -10.90 -6.58 2.74
N GLN A 50 -11.64 -5.74 2.00
CA GLN A 50 -12.64 -4.86 2.59
C GLN A 50 -13.98 -5.57 2.86
N TYR A 51 -14.27 -6.63 2.12
CA TYR A 51 -15.54 -7.37 2.19
C TYR A 51 -15.61 -8.29 3.41
N ILE A 52 -14.50 -8.95 3.75
CA ILE A 52 -14.48 -9.86 4.90
C ILE A 52 -14.55 -9.10 6.23
N LEU A 53 -15.13 -9.73 7.24
CA LEU A 53 -15.35 -9.11 8.55
C LEU A 53 -14.09 -9.04 9.43
N ASN A 54 -13.12 -9.89 9.13
CA ASN A 54 -11.87 -10.00 9.89
C ASN A 54 -11.03 -8.72 9.75
N PRO A 55 -10.41 -8.23 10.84
CA PRO A 55 -9.36 -7.24 10.69
C PRO A 55 -8.14 -7.87 9.98
N ILE A 56 -7.56 -7.14 9.03
CA ILE A 56 -6.40 -7.60 8.25
C ILE A 56 -5.17 -6.78 8.61
N CYS A 57 -4.19 -7.44 9.19
CA CYS A 57 -2.87 -6.87 9.46
C CYS A 57 -1.98 -7.04 8.24
N THR A 58 -1.50 -5.94 7.64
CA THR A 58 -0.61 -6.00 6.46
C THR A 58 0.85 -5.81 6.86
N TRP A 59 1.75 -6.58 6.25
CA TRP A 59 3.17 -6.62 6.61
C TRP A 59 4.05 -6.50 5.37
N CYS A 60 4.68 -5.35 5.17
CA CYS A 60 5.64 -5.17 4.08
C CYS A 60 7.02 -5.73 4.44
N VAL A 61 7.46 -6.74 3.68
CA VAL A 61 8.78 -7.36 3.80
C VAL A 61 9.48 -7.30 2.44
N GLY A 62 10.57 -6.56 2.33
CA GLY A 62 11.26 -6.34 1.06
C GLY A 62 10.67 -5.16 0.28
N GLN A 63 9.56 -5.35 -0.43
CA GLN A 63 8.89 -4.23 -1.09
C GLN A 63 7.37 -4.34 -1.20
N ALA A 64 6.72 -3.18 -1.25
CA ALA A 64 5.33 -3.03 -1.66
C ALA A 64 5.26 -1.90 -2.69
N ALA A 65 5.23 -2.27 -3.97
CA ALA A 65 5.21 -1.33 -5.08
C ALA A 65 3.91 -1.42 -5.88
N SER A 66 3.43 -0.29 -6.42
CA SER A 66 2.26 -0.22 -7.29
C SER A 66 1.00 -0.84 -6.62
N MET A 67 0.40 -1.89 -7.19
CA MET A 67 -0.71 -2.60 -6.53
C MET A 67 -0.30 -3.22 -5.18
N GLY A 68 0.97 -3.57 -4.97
CA GLY A 68 1.46 -4.06 -3.69
C GLY A 68 1.36 -3.01 -2.58
N SER A 69 1.68 -1.73 -2.85
CA SER A 69 1.51 -0.65 -1.86
C SER A 69 0.06 -0.29 -1.63
N LEU A 70 -0.82 -0.45 -2.62
CA LEU A 70 -2.26 -0.25 -2.41
C LEU A 70 -2.81 -1.30 -1.44
N LEU A 71 -2.45 -2.57 -1.64
CA LEU A 71 -2.84 -3.65 -0.73
C LEU A 71 -2.25 -3.46 0.68
N LEU A 72 -1.01 -2.98 0.78
CA LEU A 72 -0.42 -2.60 2.07
C LEU A 72 -1.27 -1.52 2.77
N ALA A 73 -1.61 -0.45 2.06
CA ALA A 73 -2.40 0.66 2.58
C ALA A 73 -3.84 0.27 2.96
N ALA A 74 -4.38 -0.76 2.30
CA ALA A 74 -5.74 -1.24 2.49
C ALA A 74 -5.95 -2.17 3.70
N GLY A 75 -4.87 -2.48 4.44
CA GLY A 75 -4.98 -3.17 5.73
C GLY A 75 -5.81 -2.38 6.74
N SER A 76 -6.27 -3.05 7.79
CA SER A 76 -7.05 -2.41 8.85
C SER A 76 -6.25 -1.29 9.51
N GLN A 77 -6.92 -0.16 9.79
CA GLN A 77 -6.30 1.02 10.37
C GLN A 77 -5.59 0.69 11.70
N GLY A 78 -4.34 1.10 11.85
CA GLY A 78 -3.49 0.80 13.00
C GLY A 78 -2.74 -0.54 12.91
N MET A 79 -3.04 -1.37 11.89
CA MET A 79 -2.51 -2.72 11.69
C MET A 79 -1.72 -2.86 10.37
N ARG A 80 -1.22 -1.74 9.83
CA ARG A 80 -0.41 -1.72 8.62
C ARG A 80 1.06 -1.54 8.99
N HIS A 81 1.89 -2.50 8.61
CA HIS A 81 3.24 -2.65 9.13
C HIS A 81 4.28 -2.76 8.02
N SER A 82 5.51 -2.37 8.34
CA SER A 82 6.67 -2.59 7.47
C SER A 82 7.91 -2.88 8.30
N LEU A 83 8.83 -3.67 7.72
CA LEU A 83 10.18 -3.82 8.25
C LEU A 83 11.06 -2.62 7.87
N PRO A 84 12.18 -2.37 8.58
CA PRO A 84 12.92 -1.12 8.50
C PRO A 84 13.60 -0.87 7.14
N ASN A 85 13.93 -1.94 6.42
CA ASN A 85 14.62 -1.87 5.12
C ASN A 85 13.71 -2.13 3.92
N SER A 86 12.39 -2.24 4.15
CA SER A 86 11.44 -2.39 3.05
C SER A 86 11.37 -1.13 2.20
N ARG A 87 10.94 -1.26 0.94
CA ARG A 87 10.74 -0.13 0.03
C ARG A 87 9.29 -0.05 -0.42
N ILE A 88 8.69 1.13 -0.31
CA ILE A 88 7.33 1.39 -0.77
C ILE A 88 7.42 2.22 -2.06
N MET A 89 6.56 1.94 -3.04
CA MET A 89 6.49 2.75 -4.27
C MET A 89 5.05 2.91 -4.72
N ILE A 90 4.63 4.16 -4.98
CA ILE A 90 3.34 4.46 -5.60
C ILE A 90 3.54 5.11 -6.96
N HIS A 91 2.63 4.82 -7.90
CA HIS A 91 2.59 5.45 -9.22
C HIS A 91 1.21 5.28 -9.88
N GLN A 92 0.96 6.02 -10.94
CA GLN A 92 -0.25 5.88 -11.76
C GLN A 92 -0.28 4.53 -12.49
N PRO A 93 -1.48 4.00 -12.81
CA PRO A 93 -1.58 2.79 -13.63
C PRO A 93 -0.93 3.02 -15.01
N SER A 94 -0.36 1.96 -15.56
CA SER A 94 0.22 1.94 -16.89
C SER A 94 -0.45 0.86 -17.74
N GLY A 95 -0.54 1.10 -19.04
CA GLY A 95 -1.17 0.20 -19.99
C GLY A 95 -0.77 0.56 -21.43
N GLY A 96 -1.35 -0.14 -22.39
CA GLY A 96 -1.14 0.12 -23.81
C GLY A 96 -2.46 0.00 -24.57
N ALA A 97 -2.56 0.74 -25.67
CA ALA A 97 -3.71 0.68 -26.57
C ALA A 97 -3.25 0.50 -28.02
N ARG A 98 -4.01 -0.29 -28.79
CA ARG A 98 -3.80 -0.52 -30.22
C ARG A 98 -5.13 -0.82 -30.89
N GLY A 99 -5.32 -0.36 -32.13
CA GLY A 99 -6.54 -0.62 -32.89
C GLY A 99 -6.97 0.59 -33.71
N GLN A 100 -8.27 0.66 -34.01
CA GLN A 100 -8.86 1.83 -34.67
C GLN A 100 -8.82 3.04 -33.72
N ALA A 101 -8.98 4.24 -34.28
CA ALA A 101 -9.01 5.47 -33.49
C ALA A 101 -10.06 5.42 -32.36
N THR A 102 -11.24 4.86 -32.64
CA THR A 102 -12.30 4.65 -31.64
C THR A 102 -11.87 3.70 -30.53
N ASP A 103 -11.22 2.57 -30.87
CA ASP A 103 -10.75 1.59 -29.86
C ASP A 103 -9.67 2.20 -28.95
N ILE A 104 -8.77 3.00 -29.52
CA ILE A 104 -7.73 3.71 -28.77
C ILE A 104 -8.38 4.71 -27.80
N ALA A 105 -9.39 5.46 -28.25
CA ALA A 105 -10.11 6.41 -27.41
C ALA A 105 -10.80 5.71 -26.23
N ILE A 106 -11.48 4.58 -26.47
CA ILE A 106 -12.12 3.77 -25.42
C ILE A 106 -11.09 3.30 -24.38
N GLN A 107 -9.95 2.77 -24.82
CA GLN A 107 -8.90 2.28 -23.92
C GLN A 107 -8.22 3.42 -23.14
N ALA A 108 -8.07 4.60 -23.76
CA ALA A 108 -7.55 5.79 -23.08
C ALA A 108 -8.53 6.30 -22.00
N GLU A 109 -9.83 6.27 -22.26
CA GLU A 109 -10.85 6.63 -21.27
C GLU A 109 -10.87 5.65 -20.09
N GLU A 110 -10.74 4.35 -20.36
CA GLU A 110 -10.70 3.31 -19.32
C GLU A 110 -9.50 3.48 -18.38
N ILE A 111 -8.28 3.68 -18.90
CA ILE A 111 -7.11 3.86 -18.04
C ILE A 111 -7.19 5.16 -17.22
N LEU A 112 -7.81 6.22 -17.74
CA LEU A 112 -8.07 7.45 -17.00
C LEU A 112 -9.09 7.22 -15.88
N THR A 113 -10.10 6.39 -16.12
CA THR A 113 -11.08 5.99 -15.10
C THR A 113 -10.40 5.18 -13.99
N LEU A 114 -9.58 4.18 -14.35
CA LEU A 114 -8.79 3.40 -13.40
C LEU A 114 -7.82 4.28 -12.59
N LYS A 115 -7.16 5.25 -13.23
CA LYS A 115 -6.28 6.21 -12.53
C LYS A 115 -7.04 6.96 -11.44
N LYS A 116 -8.21 7.52 -11.76
CA LYS A 116 -9.06 8.22 -10.78
C LYS A 116 -9.50 7.30 -9.65
N GLN A 117 -9.94 6.08 -9.97
CA GLN A 117 -10.35 5.10 -8.98
C GLN A 117 -9.21 4.77 -8.00
N ILE A 118 -8.03 4.42 -8.51
CA ILE A 118 -6.87 4.06 -7.67
C ILE A 118 -6.44 5.24 -6.80
N ASN A 119 -6.38 6.46 -7.34
CA ASN A 119 -6.04 7.65 -6.56
C ASN A 119 -7.05 7.88 -5.43
N GLY A 120 -8.36 7.68 -5.69
CA GLY A 120 -9.39 7.74 -4.67
C GLY A 120 -9.19 6.70 -3.54
N LEU A 121 -8.76 5.48 -3.89
CA LEU A 121 -8.46 4.45 -2.90
C LEU A 121 -7.24 4.81 -2.03
N TYR A 122 -6.17 5.35 -2.63
CA TYR A 122 -5.03 5.85 -1.87
C TYR A 122 -5.44 7.00 -0.95
N ALA A 123 -6.19 7.99 -1.45
CA ALA A 123 -6.68 9.11 -0.63
C ALA A 123 -7.51 8.61 0.57
N LYS A 124 -8.41 7.64 0.35
CA LYS A 124 -9.22 7.01 1.41
C LYS A 124 -8.38 6.44 2.54
N HIS A 125 -7.33 5.69 2.21
CA HIS A 125 -6.54 4.92 3.17
C HIS A 125 -5.38 5.71 3.78
N THR A 126 -4.80 6.64 3.03
CA THR A 126 -3.70 7.50 3.50
C THR A 126 -4.18 8.74 4.24
N LYS A 127 -5.45 9.13 4.05
CA LYS A 127 -6.03 10.40 4.51
C LYS A 127 -5.39 11.64 3.89
N GLN A 128 -4.60 11.47 2.84
CA GLN A 128 -4.09 12.59 2.05
C GLN A 128 -5.21 13.18 1.17
N PRO A 129 -5.21 14.50 0.94
CA PRO A 129 -6.05 15.12 -0.08
C PRO A 129 -5.81 14.47 -1.45
N LEU A 130 -6.85 14.41 -2.30
CA LEU A 130 -6.75 13.77 -3.61
C LEU A 130 -5.67 14.43 -4.48
N GLU A 131 -5.51 15.75 -4.39
CA GLU A 131 -4.51 16.52 -5.13
C GLU A 131 -3.08 16.13 -4.74
N VAL A 132 -2.85 15.81 -3.46
CA VAL A 132 -1.56 15.32 -2.97
C VAL A 132 -1.27 13.93 -3.55
N ILE A 133 -2.28 13.06 -3.59
CA ILE A 133 -2.16 11.73 -4.19
C ILE A 133 -1.87 11.83 -5.70
N GLU A 134 -2.63 12.64 -6.43
CA GLU A 134 -2.46 12.85 -7.86
C GLU A 134 -1.04 13.34 -8.19
N SER A 135 -0.55 14.34 -7.46
CA SER A 135 0.82 14.84 -7.62
C SER A 135 1.87 13.78 -7.27
N ALA A 136 1.67 13.05 -6.17
CA ALA A 136 2.62 12.05 -5.69
C ALA A 136 2.70 10.80 -6.58
N MET A 137 1.63 10.44 -7.29
CA MET A 137 1.55 9.24 -8.13
C MET A 137 1.83 9.49 -9.61
N GLU A 138 1.99 10.73 -10.05
CA GLU A 138 2.19 11.04 -11.48
C GLU A 138 3.47 10.40 -12.07
N ARG A 139 4.47 10.14 -11.23
CA ARG A 139 5.67 9.37 -11.55
C ARG A 139 5.97 8.40 -10.43
N ASP A 140 6.91 7.48 -10.68
CA ASP A 140 7.37 6.55 -9.66
C ASP A 140 7.89 7.32 -8.44
N ARG A 141 7.17 7.19 -7.32
CA ARG A 141 7.54 7.78 -6.04
C ARG A 141 7.90 6.69 -5.07
N TYR A 142 9.19 6.58 -4.79
CA TYR A 142 9.72 5.66 -3.79
C TYR A 142 9.78 6.30 -2.42
N MET A 143 9.52 5.50 -1.39
CA MET A 143 9.52 5.90 0.01
C MET A 143 10.21 4.82 0.84
N SER A 144 10.99 5.25 1.82
CA SER A 144 11.37 4.45 2.97
C SER A 144 10.13 4.09 3.82
N PRO A 145 10.22 3.13 4.74
CA PRO A 145 9.10 2.78 5.61
C PRO A 145 8.64 3.95 6.48
N MET A 146 9.56 4.79 6.95
CA MET A 146 9.23 5.98 7.74
C MET A 146 8.52 7.05 6.92
N GLU A 147 8.98 7.32 5.69
CA GLU A 147 8.29 8.24 4.77
C GLU A 147 6.91 7.69 4.40
N ALA A 148 6.77 6.38 4.19
CA ALA A 148 5.48 5.76 3.90
C ALA A 148 4.52 5.81 5.12
N GLN A 149 5.05 5.71 6.34
CA GLN A 149 4.28 5.92 7.56
C GLN A 149 3.78 7.36 7.65
N GLU A 150 4.66 8.33 7.43
CA GLU A 150 4.32 9.76 7.43
C GLU A 150 3.33 10.13 6.31
N PHE A 151 3.45 9.48 5.15
CA PHE A 151 2.50 9.64 4.05
C PHE A 151 1.14 8.99 4.34
N GLY A 152 1.06 8.09 5.32
CA GLY A 152 -0.16 7.40 5.74
C GLY A 152 -0.43 6.05 5.04
N ILE A 153 0.55 5.51 4.29
CA ILE A 153 0.44 4.19 3.64
C ILE A 153 0.47 3.06 4.69
N LEU A 154 1.20 3.24 5.77
CA LEU A 154 1.31 2.27 6.85
C LEU A 154 1.32 2.97 8.21
N ASP A 155 1.16 2.21 9.29
CA ASP A 155 0.99 2.74 10.64
C ASP A 155 2.25 2.57 11.50
N LYS A 156 2.97 1.46 11.36
CA LYS A 156 4.13 1.15 12.21
C LYS A 156 5.29 0.54 11.42
N VAL A 157 6.50 0.97 11.73
CA VAL A 157 7.74 0.31 11.28
C VAL A 157 8.34 -0.46 12.45
N LEU A 158 8.42 -1.80 12.35
CA LEU A 158 8.84 -2.66 13.46
C LEU A 158 10.30 -3.07 13.33
N VAL A 159 11.02 -3.10 14.44
CA VAL A 159 12.37 -3.66 14.56
C VAL A 159 12.27 -5.12 15.05
N HIS A 160 11.53 -5.33 16.14
CA HIS A 160 11.30 -6.63 16.75
C HIS A 160 9.84 -6.80 17.19
N PRO A 161 9.30 -8.03 17.22
CA PRO A 161 8.09 -8.33 17.99
C PRO A 161 8.35 -8.08 19.49
N PRO A 162 7.33 -8.14 20.37
CA PRO A 162 7.54 -7.98 21.81
C PRO A 162 8.64 -8.91 22.32
N HIS A 163 9.64 -8.35 23.01
CA HIS A 163 10.72 -9.10 23.64
C HIS A 163 10.23 -9.79 24.92
N ASP A 164 11.04 -10.71 25.47
CA ASP A 164 10.71 -11.37 26.73
C ASP A 164 10.50 -10.35 27.86
N GLY A 165 9.27 -10.29 28.37
CA GLY A 165 8.87 -9.36 29.44
C GLY A 165 8.32 -8.02 28.96
N GLU A 166 8.19 -7.80 27.64
CA GLU A 166 7.55 -6.63 27.06
C GLU A 166 6.20 -7.00 26.41
N ASP A 167 5.19 -6.14 26.59
CA ASP A 167 3.85 -6.35 26.01
C ASP A 167 3.72 -5.78 24.59
N GLU A 168 4.56 -4.80 24.24
CA GLU A 168 4.50 -4.04 22.98
C GLU A 168 5.71 -4.33 22.09
N PRO A 169 5.57 -4.25 20.75
CA PRO A 169 6.69 -4.44 19.85
C PRO A 169 7.65 -3.24 19.85
N GLU A 170 8.92 -3.52 19.55
CA GLU A 170 9.92 -2.48 19.34
C GLU A 170 9.73 -1.82 17.96
N LEU A 171 9.55 -0.50 17.95
CA LEU A 171 9.33 0.29 16.73
C LEU A 171 10.54 1.15 16.37
N VAL A 172 10.72 1.44 15.08
CA VAL A 172 11.71 2.41 14.63
C VAL A 172 11.36 3.80 15.16
N GLN A 173 12.30 4.43 15.85
CA GLN A 173 12.17 5.79 16.34
C GLN A 173 12.56 6.79 15.24
N LYS A 174 11.82 7.89 15.11
CA LYS A 174 12.20 9.00 14.23
C LYS A 174 13.39 9.71 14.86
N GLU A 175 14.54 9.76 14.20
CA GLU A 175 15.67 10.58 14.67
C GLU A 175 15.21 12.05 14.83
N PRO A 176 15.58 12.74 15.92
CA PRO A 176 15.23 14.14 16.09
C PRO A 176 15.86 14.96 14.96
N SER A 177 15.05 15.79 14.32
CA SER A 177 15.52 16.70 13.26
C SER A 177 16.64 17.58 13.82
N PRO A 178 17.78 17.73 13.11
CA PRO A 178 18.82 18.64 13.56
C PRO A 178 18.23 20.06 13.66
N PRO A 179 18.60 20.83 14.71
CA PRO A 179 18.07 22.18 14.88
C PRO A 179 18.41 23.02 13.65
N SER A 180 17.41 23.72 13.12
CA SER A 180 17.60 24.64 12.00
C SER A 180 18.67 25.65 12.38
N SER A 181 19.80 25.64 11.68
CA SER A 181 20.80 26.67 11.81
C SER A 181 20.22 27.98 11.25
N SER A 182 19.59 28.77 12.12
CA SER A 182 19.32 30.17 11.85
C SER A 182 20.67 30.87 11.70
N SER A 183 21.15 31.05 10.46
CA SER A 183 22.26 31.96 10.22
C SER A 183 21.73 33.37 10.43
N SER A 184 21.90 33.88 11.64
CA SER A 184 21.92 35.32 11.90
C SER A 184 23.10 35.89 11.15
N ALA A 185 22.85 36.35 9.92
CA ALA A 185 23.73 37.26 9.24
C ALA A 185 23.54 38.64 9.87
N GLU A 186 24.56 39.11 10.58
CA GLU A 186 24.75 40.52 10.92
C GLU A 186 26.26 40.82 10.91
N PRO A 187 26.67 42.08 10.68
CA PRO A 187 26.02 43.15 9.92
C PRO A 187 26.82 43.59 8.67
#